data_AF-A0A6V8PDB1-F1
#
_entry.id   AF-A0A6V8PDB1-F1
#
_cell.length_a   1.000
_cell.length_b   1.000
_cell.length_c   1.000
_cell.angle_alpha   90.00
_cell.angle_beta   90.00
_cell.angle_gamma   90.00
#
_symmetry.space_group_name_H-M   'P 1'
#
loop_
_entity.id
_entity.type
_entity.pdbx_description
1 polymer ?
#
loop_
_entity_poly.entity_id
_entity_poly.type
_entity_poly.pdbx_seq_one_letter_code
_entity_poly.pdbx_strand_id
1 'polypeptide(L)'
;SFGLPWSETYVSQEMISHNRCIYEAVKKVFPGVSIIPGERSIFLASADPAALTNALETIYYRFQDRDLATRLLTVPYIQYKLSPERIERLLAPLQAGDPVETNQDLRPIGTYHNLALWNVMFYPGSRGFFNWISRMQLWWFLIPVGLLLTVPISINWRRVSSRPMLLPVLLAIMTTGFAGMTFSLISFLAFQTLHEYLYQKIGIFVAAFLLWLAFGGLSLNHIMNKLKRDMLP
;
A
#
# COMPACT_ATOMS: atom_id res chain seq x y z
N SER A 1 -9.93 -17.59 -0.95
CA SER A 1 -8.74 -17.61 -1.83
C SER A 1 -8.46 -16.20 -2.31
N PHE A 2 -7.23 -15.90 -2.68
CA PHE A 2 -6.85 -14.61 -3.28
C PHE A 2 -5.66 -14.79 -4.23
N GLY A 3 -5.48 -13.85 -5.15
CA GLY A 3 -4.40 -13.90 -6.14
C GLY A 3 -3.34 -12.84 -5.87
N LEU A 4 -2.06 -13.22 -5.94
CA LEU A 4 -0.93 -12.29 -5.87
C LEU A 4 -0.18 -12.22 -7.21
N PRO A 5 0.46 -11.08 -7.51
CA PRO A 5 1.29 -10.97 -8.69
C PRO A 5 2.44 -11.97 -8.63
N TRP A 6 2.65 -12.72 -9.71
CA TRP A 6 3.77 -13.63 -9.87
C TRP A 6 4.26 -13.60 -11.31
N SER A 7 5.43 -14.17 -11.56
CA SER A 7 5.90 -14.40 -12.92
C SER A 7 6.67 -15.69 -12.94
N GLU A 8 6.35 -16.57 -13.89
CA GLU A 8 7.05 -17.85 -14.04
C GLU A 8 8.42 -17.70 -14.71
N THR A 9 8.65 -16.57 -15.40
CA THR A 9 9.87 -16.33 -16.17
C THR A 9 10.85 -15.43 -15.41
N TYR A 10 10.36 -14.45 -14.65
CA TYR A 10 11.21 -13.49 -13.94
C TYR A 10 10.62 -13.10 -12.59
N VAL A 11 11.27 -13.56 -11.52
CA VAL A 11 10.88 -13.26 -10.15
C VAL A 11 11.82 -12.20 -9.59
N SER A 12 11.30 -11.00 -9.31
CA SER A 12 12.08 -9.92 -8.69
C SER A 12 12.09 -9.99 -7.16
N GLN A 13 13.09 -9.39 -6.53
CA GLN A 13 13.22 -9.38 -5.06
C GLN A 13 12.04 -8.66 -4.39
N GLU A 14 11.53 -7.60 -5.00
CA GLU A 14 10.35 -6.87 -4.54
C GLU A 14 9.09 -7.75 -4.58
N MET A 15 8.95 -8.59 -5.61
CA MET A 15 7.85 -9.54 -5.75
C MET A 15 7.91 -10.64 -4.70
N ILE A 16 9.12 -11.18 -4.44
CA ILE A 16 9.35 -12.14 -3.36
C ILE A 16 8.99 -11.49 -2.02
N SER A 17 9.49 -10.29 -1.75
CA SER A 17 9.25 -9.59 -0.48
C SER A 17 7.76 -9.32 -0.26
N HIS A 18 7.04 -8.86 -1.29
CA HIS A 18 5.60 -8.63 -1.24
C HIS A 18 4.83 -9.91 -0.95
N ASN A 19 5.08 -10.97 -1.74
CA ASN A 19 4.33 -12.23 -1.61
C ASN A 19 4.68 -12.98 -0.33
N ARG A 20 5.93 -12.91 0.13
CA ARG A 20 6.39 -13.55 1.37
C ARG A 20 5.75 -12.91 2.60
N CYS A 21 5.67 -11.58 2.64
CA CYS A 21 5.00 -10.85 3.72
C CYS A 21 3.53 -11.28 3.90
N ILE A 22 2.81 -11.47 2.78
CA ILE A 22 1.42 -11.92 2.77
C ILE A 22 1.31 -13.41 3.11
N TYR A 23 2.19 -14.24 2.53
CA TYR A 23 2.23 -15.68 2.81
C TYR A 23 2.45 -15.98 4.30
N GLU A 24 3.38 -15.30 4.94
CA GLU A 24 3.63 -15.43 6.38
C GLU A 24 2.42 -14.96 7.22
N ALA A 25 1.71 -13.91 6.78
CA ALA A 25 0.51 -13.44 7.48
C ALA A 25 -0.60 -14.50 7.42
N VAL A 26 -0.82 -15.09 6.25
CA VAL A 26 -1.84 -16.10 6.03
C VAL A 26 -1.52 -17.37 6.80
N LYS A 27 -0.25 -17.81 6.81
CA LYS A 27 0.20 -19.00 7.53
C LYS A 27 0.07 -18.87 9.05
N LYS A 28 0.10 -17.64 9.60
CA LYS A 28 -0.18 -17.40 11.03
C LYS A 28 -1.65 -17.56 11.42
N VAL A 29 -2.57 -17.33 10.48
CA VAL A 29 -4.02 -17.36 10.74
C VAL A 29 -4.62 -18.69 10.33
N PHE A 30 -4.17 -19.28 9.22
CA PHE A 30 -4.71 -20.51 8.64
C PHE A 30 -3.68 -21.65 8.72
N PRO A 31 -4.02 -22.78 9.35
CA PRO A 31 -3.14 -23.94 9.45
C PRO A 31 -2.92 -24.63 8.10
N GLY A 32 -3.91 -24.59 7.21
CA GLY A 32 -3.79 -25.10 5.84
C GLY A 32 -3.56 -23.98 4.83
N VAL A 33 -2.44 -24.01 4.12
CA VAL A 33 -2.14 -23.09 3.00
C VAL A 33 -1.63 -23.89 1.80
N SER A 34 -2.25 -23.70 0.64
CA SER A 34 -1.81 -24.25 -0.64
C SER A 34 -1.74 -23.15 -1.70
N ILE A 35 -0.86 -23.31 -2.69
CA ILE A 35 -0.63 -22.32 -3.74
C ILE A 35 -0.76 -22.97 -5.10
N ILE A 36 -1.47 -22.30 -6.01
CA ILE A 36 -1.59 -22.69 -7.41
C ILE A 36 -0.70 -21.76 -8.26
N PRO A 37 0.31 -22.31 -8.95
CA PRO A 37 1.18 -21.56 -9.86
C PRO A 37 0.48 -20.96 -11.09
N GLY A 38 0.93 -19.79 -11.52
CA GLY A 38 0.49 -19.11 -12.74
C GLY A 38 1.06 -17.70 -12.86
N GLU A 39 0.63 -16.96 -13.88
CA GLU A 39 0.91 -15.52 -14.01
C GLU A 39 0.42 -14.68 -12.82
N ARG A 40 -0.61 -15.19 -12.14
CA ARG A 40 -0.92 -14.78 -10.77
C ARG A 40 -0.98 -16.04 -9.95
N SER A 41 -0.26 -16.04 -8.84
CA SER A 41 -0.29 -17.16 -7.91
C SER A 41 -1.55 -17.07 -7.08
N ILE A 42 -2.34 -18.15 -7.07
CA ILE A 42 -3.57 -18.21 -6.28
C ILE A 42 -3.25 -18.89 -4.96
N PHE A 43 -3.48 -18.18 -3.87
CA PHE A 43 -3.36 -18.69 -2.52
C PHE A 43 -4.71 -19.22 -2.04
N LEU A 44 -4.69 -20.48 -1.61
CA LEU A 44 -5.78 -21.16 -0.95
C LEU A 44 -5.41 -21.28 0.53
N ALA A 45 -6.29 -20.82 1.41
CA ALA A 45 -6.11 -20.90 2.85
C ALA A 45 -7.38 -21.46 3.47
N SER A 46 -7.22 -22.37 4.44
CA SER A 46 -8.32 -23.05 5.10
C SER A 46 -8.02 -23.24 6.59
N ALA A 47 -9.06 -23.12 7.41
CA ALA A 47 -9.01 -23.46 8.84
C ALA A 47 -8.84 -24.98 9.04
N ASP A 48 -9.35 -25.77 8.09
CA ASP A 48 -9.16 -27.22 8.03
C ASP A 48 -8.11 -27.57 6.96
N PRO A 49 -6.91 -28.05 7.34
CA PRO A 49 -5.88 -28.48 6.40
C PRO A 49 -6.35 -29.62 5.48
N ALA A 50 -7.24 -30.51 5.96
CA ALA A 50 -7.72 -31.64 5.17
C ALA A 50 -8.63 -31.22 4.02
N ALA A 51 -9.22 -30.02 4.09
CA ALA A 51 -9.99 -29.45 3.00
C ALA A 51 -9.13 -29.09 1.78
N LEU A 52 -7.84 -28.82 1.99
CA LEU A 52 -6.89 -28.52 0.92
C LEU A 52 -6.21 -29.82 0.50
N THR A 53 -6.38 -30.19 -0.77
CA THR A 53 -5.67 -31.33 -1.34
C THR A 53 -4.98 -30.92 -2.63
N ASN A 54 -3.70 -31.27 -2.72
CA ASN A 54 -2.94 -31.24 -3.97
C ASN A 54 -2.84 -32.65 -4.58
N ALA A 55 -3.43 -33.65 -3.92
CA ALA A 55 -3.46 -35.02 -4.41
C ALA A 55 -4.31 -35.09 -5.68
N LEU A 56 -3.60 -35.32 -6.78
CA LEU A 56 -4.19 -35.32 -8.11
C LEU A 56 -5.31 -36.36 -8.24
N GLU A 57 -5.15 -37.54 -7.64
CA GLU A 57 -6.15 -38.61 -7.65
C GLU A 57 -7.47 -38.16 -7.01
N THR A 58 -7.39 -37.47 -5.88
CA THR A 58 -8.57 -36.93 -5.19
C THR A 58 -9.25 -35.84 -6.02
N ILE A 59 -8.48 -34.98 -6.69
CA ILE A 59 -9.02 -33.93 -7.56
C ILE A 59 -9.68 -34.57 -8.78
N TYR A 60 -9.04 -35.56 -9.40
CA TYR A 60 -9.57 -36.31 -10.53
C TYR A 60 -10.90 -36.97 -10.20
N TYR A 61 -10.96 -37.70 -9.08
CA TYR A 61 -12.17 -38.37 -8.63
C TYR A 61 -13.31 -37.37 -8.40
N ARG A 62 -13.04 -36.26 -7.70
CA ARG A 62 -14.03 -35.19 -7.48
C ARG A 62 -14.46 -34.49 -8.76
N PHE A 63 -13.59 -34.40 -9.76
CA PHE A 63 -13.89 -33.79 -11.04
C PHE A 63 -14.83 -34.67 -11.87
N GLN A 64 -14.62 -35.99 -11.84
CA GLN A 64 -15.50 -36.97 -12.49
C GLN A 64 -16.84 -37.13 -11.78
N ASP A 65 -16.82 -37.29 -10.46
CA ASP A 65 -18.03 -37.48 -9.63
C ASP A 65 -19.03 -36.31 -9.78
N ARG A 66 -18.51 -35.09 -10.00
CA ARG A 66 -19.32 -33.88 -10.13
C ARG A 66 -19.72 -33.53 -11.57
N ASP A 67 -19.34 -34.36 -12.54
CA ASP A 67 -19.63 -34.21 -13.98
C ASP A 67 -19.51 -32.76 -14.49
N LEU A 68 -18.36 -32.13 -14.20
CA LEU A 68 -18.15 -30.71 -14.46
C LEU A 68 -17.87 -30.46 -15.94
N ALA A 69 -18.82 -29.87 -16.65
CA ALA A 69 -18.61 -29.37 -18.01
C ALA A 69 -17.72 -28.11 -17.99
N THR A 70 -16.42 -28.26 -18.29
CA THR A 70 -15.47 -27.13 -18.35
C THR A 70 -14.82 -27.01 -19.73
N ARG A 71 -14.47 -25.76 -20.12
CA ARG A 71 -13.82 -25.47 -21.41
C ARG A 71 -12.29 -25.41 -21.33
N LEU A 72 -11.75 -25.06 -20.16
CA LEU A 72 -10.32 -24.83 -19.94
C LEU A 72 -9.71 -25.85 -18.97
N LEU A 73 -10.47 -26.30 -17.97
CA LEU A 73 -9.98 -27.10 -16.86
C LEU A 73 -10.06 -28.59 -17.20
N THR A 74 -9.09 -29.08 -17.95
CA THR A 74 -8.94 -30.52 -18.19
C THR A 74 -8.06 -31.16 -17.13
N VAL A 75 -8.21 -32.48 -16.94
CA VAL A 75 -7.37 -33.24 -15.98
C VAL A 75 -5.87 -33.05 -16.26
N PRO A 76 -5.37 -33.18 -17.51
CA PRO A 76 -3.96 -32.92 -17.80
C PRO A 76 -3.55 -31.46 -17.54
N TYR A 77 -4.45 -30.50 -17.72
CA TYR A 77 -4.17 -29.10 -17.40
C TYR A 77 -4.02 -28.88 -15.88
N ILE A 78 -4.88 -29.53 -15.08
CA ILE A 78 -4.78 -29.51 -13.61
C ILE A 78 -3.46 -30.17 -13.16
N GLN A 79 -3.08 -31.30 -13.75
CA GLN A 79 -1.79 -31.96 -13.50
C GLN A 79 -0.61 -31.03 -13.76
N TYR A 80 -0.62 -30.37 -14.92
CA TYR A 80 0.41 -29.42 -15.29
C TYR A 80 0.46 -28.22 -14.34
N LYS A 81 -0.69 -27.72 -13.89
CA LYS A 81 -0.79 -26.58 -12.99
C LYS A 81 -0.35 -26.91 -11.57
N LEU A 82 -0.70 -28.09 -11.06
CA LEU A 82 -0.41 -28.54 -9.70
C LEU A 82 0.84 -29.45 -9.62
N SER A 83 1.71 -29.39 -10.63
CA SER A 83 2.91 -30.24 -10.62
C SER A 83 3.80 -29.86 -9.41
N PRO A 84 4.34 -30.87 -8.68
CA PRO A 84 5.14 -30.62 -7.49
C PRO A 84 6.31 -29.66 -7.75
N GLU A 85 6.98 -29.83 -8.88
CA GLU A 85 8.12 -29.01 -9.32
C GLU A 85 7.77 -27.52 -9.45
N ARG A 86 6.57 -27.18 -9.95
CA ARG A 86 6.14 -25.79 -10.11
C ARG A 86 5.73 -25.16 -8.79
N ILE A 87 5.06 -25.94 -7.95
CA ILE A 87 4.70 -25.52 -6.60
C ILE A 87 5.98 -25.26 -5.79
N GLU A 88 6.96 -26.17 -5.86
CA GLU A 88 8.24 -26.04 -5.18
C GLU A 88 9.04 -24.84 -5.71
N ARG A 89 9.12 -24.65 -7.03
CA ARG A 89 9.80 -23.48 -7.63
C ARG A 89 9.22 -22.15 -7.16
N LEU A 90 7.90 -22.10 -6.93
CA LEU A 90 7.22 -20.93 -6.39
C LEU A 90 7.47 -20.77 -4.88
N LEU A 91 7.40 -21.86 -4.12
CA LEU A 91 7.53 -21.84 -2.66
C LEU A 91 8.97 -21.61 -2.18
N ALA A 92 9.96 -22.16 -2.88
CA ALA A 92 11.37 -22.08 -2.50
C ALA A 92 11.83 -20.64 -2.18
N PRO A 93 11.61 -19.62 -3.03
CA PRO A 93 12.00 -18.24 -2.71
C PRO A 93 11.13 -17.59 -1.62
N LEU A 94 9.90 -18.06 -1.39
CA LEU A 94 9.05 -17.55 -0.30
C LEU A 94 9.46 -18.11 1.07
N GLN A 95 10.02 -19.32 1.08
CA GLN A 95 10.50 -19.99 2.29
C GLN A 95 11.97 -19.67 2.59
N ALA A 96 12.76 -19.36 1.56
CA ALA A 96 14.17 -19.01 1.71
C ALA A 96 14.37 -17.58 2.24
N GLY A 97 15.31 -17.43 3.17
CA GLY A 97 15.82 -16.16 3.67
C GLY A 97 15.39 -15.79 5.10
N ASP A 98 15.83 -14.64 5.55
CA ASP A 98 15.60 -14.14 6.92
C ASP A 98 14.11 -13.87 7.22
N PRO A 99 13.69 -13.90 8.49
CA PRO A 99 12.32 -13.57 8.88
C PRO A 99 11.89 -12.22 8.31
N VAL A 100 10.81 -12.21 7.53
CA VAL A 100 10.23 -10.98 6.99
C VAL A 100 9.13 -10.48 7.92
N GLU A 101 9.04 -9.16 8.06
CA GLU A 101 7.94 -8.55 8.81
C GLU A 101 6.60 -8.96 8.21
N THR A 102 5.72 -9.43 9.07
CA THR A 102 4.39 -9.90 8.66
C THR A 102 3.44 -8.72 8.49
N ASN A 103 2.58 -8.79 7.48
CA ASN A 103 1.54 -7.78 7.29
C ASN A 103 0.56 -7.79 8.47
N GLN A 104 0.31 -6.61 9.06
CA GLN A 104 -0.62 -6.40 10.16
C GLN A 104 -1.44 -5.13 9.93
N ASP A 105 -2.59 -5.00 10.57
CA ASP A 105 -3.50 -3.85 10.34
C ASP A 105 -2.87 -2.53 10.76
N LEU A 106 -2.17 -2.51 11.92
CA LEU A 106 -1.47 -1.31 12.40
C LEU A 106 -0.11 -1.08 11.72
N ARG A 107 0.37 -2.06 10.94
CA ARG A 107 1.64 -1.99 10.22
C ARG A 107 1.50 -2.69 8.87
N PRO A 108 0.82 -2.07 7.89
CA PRO A 108 0.47 -2.70 6.62
C PRO A 108 1.67 -2.78 5.67
N ILE A 109 2.75 -3.45 6.06
CA ILE A 109 4.01 -3.48 5.30
C ILE A 109 3.87 -4.15 3.92
N GLY A 110 2.84 -4.99 3.73
CA GLY A 110 2.48 -5.52 2.42
C GLY A 110 2.13 -4.41 1.41
N THR A 111 1.53 -3.30 1.86
CA THR A 111 1.23 -2.14 1.00
C THR A 111 2.49 -1.43 0.52
N TYR A 112 3.49 -1.29 1.39
CA TYR A 112 4.79 -0.74 1.03
C TYR A 112 5.47 -1.59 -0.05
N HIS A 113 5.54 -2.91 0.16
CA HIS A 113 6.12 -3.81 -0.83
C HIS A 113 5.32 -3.83 -2.14
N ASN A 114 4.00 -3.71 -2.09
CA ASN A 114 3.18 -3.58 -3.29
C ASN A 114 3.51 -2.31 -4.07
N LEU A 115 3.62 -1.17 -3.39
CA LEU A 115 4.00 0.11 -3.99
C LEU A 115 5.39 0.04 -4.61
N ALA A 116 6.36 -0.55 -3.90
CA ALA A 116 7.71 -0.76 -4.41
C ALA A 116 7.71 -1.65 -5.67
N LEU A 117 6.97 -2.77 -5.63
CA LEU A 117 6.84 -3.69 -6.76
C LEU A 117 6.24 -2.99 -7.99
N TRP A 118 5.12 -2.29 -7.81
CA TRP A 118 4.48 -1.52 -8.88
C TRP A 118 5.43 -0.48 -9.45
N ASN A 119 6.11 0.29 -8.58
CA ASN A 119 6.99 1.33 -9.05
C ASN A 119 8.18 0.78 -9.86
N VAL A 120 8.79 -0.32 -9.40
CA VAL A 120 9.89 -0.99 -10.12
C VAL A 120 9.43 -1.56 -11.46
N MET A 121 8.18 -2.02 -11.56
CA MET A 121 7.62 -2.54 -12.81
C MET A 121 7.51 -1.44 -13.88
N PHE A 122 7.19 -0.20 -13.50
CA PHE A 122 7.10 0.93 -14.45
C PHE A 122 8.40 1.74 -14.58
N TYR A 123 9.19 1.82 -13.52
CA TYR A 123 10.41 2.63 -13.43
C TYR A 123 11.54 1.85 -12.73
N PRO A 124 12.26 0.98 -13.45
CA PRO A 124 13.30 0.12 -12.84
C PRO A 124 14.41 0.88 -12.09
N GLY A 125 14.68 2.14 -12.45
CA GLY A 125 15.66 2.99 -11.78
C GLY A 125 15.30 3.41 -10.35
N SER A 126 14.04 3.25 -9.93
CA SER A 126 13.59 3.65 -8.59
C SER A 126 13.95 2.66 -7.48
N ARG A 127 14.48 1.48 -7.82
CA ARG A 127 14.88 0.45 -6.83
C ARG A 127 15.76 1.01 -5.72
N GLY A 128 16.75 1.83 -6.08
CA GLY A 128 17.67 2.46 -5.12
C GLY A 128 16.95 3.39 -4.14
N PHE A 129 15.95 4.13 -4.61
CA PHE A 129 15.15 5.04 -3.78
C PHE A 129 14.30 4.29 -2.76
N PHE A 130 13.61 3.22 -3.16
CA PHE A 130 12.84 2.39 -2.22
C PHE A 130 13.74 1.66 -1.23
N ASN A 131 14.91 1.17 -1.65
CA ASN A 131 15.89 0.58 -0.73
C ASN A 131 16.47 1.58 0.26
N TRP A 132 16.57 2.85 -0.11
CA TRP A 132 16.97 3.93 0.79
C TRP A 132 15.86 4.26 1.79
N ILE A 133 14.62 4.41 1.31
CA ILE A 133 13.45 4.67 2.16
C ILE A 133 13.18 3.55 3.16
N SER A 134 13.32 2.28 2.76
CA SER A 134 13.09 1.16 3.69
C SER A 134 14.05 1.14 4.87
N ARG A 135 15.22 1.80 4.75
CA ARG A 135 16.22 1.94 5.80
C ARG A 135 16.05 3.22 6.62
N MET A 136 15.19 4.15 6.18
CA MET A 136 14.94 5.37 6.93
C MET A 136 14.08 5.08 8.16
N GLN A 137 14.56 5.50 9.32
CA GLN A 137 13.78 5.49 10.55
C GLN A 137 12.89 6.73 10.63
N LEU A 138 11.75 6.63 11.32
CA LEU A 138 10.79 7.73 11.49
C LEU A 138 11.45 9.01 12.05
N TRP A 139 12.48 8.87 12.88
CA TRP A 139 13.22 10.00 13.45
C TRP A 139 13.89 10.88 12.40
N TRP A 140 14.27 10.34 11.24
CA TRP A 140 14.85 11.14 10.15
C TRP A 140 13.86 12.13 9.54
N PHE A 141 12.54 11.93 9.69
CA PHE A 141 11.53 12.90 9.28
C PHE A 141 11.48 14.15 10.18
N LEU A 142 12.01 14.09 11.41
CA LEU A 142 12.08 15.26 12.29
C LEU A 142 13.05 16.32 11.76
N ILE A 143 14.07 15.91 11.00
CA ILE A 143 15.08 16.81 10.42
C ILE A 143 14.46 17.76 9.37
N PRO A 144 13.80 17.27 8.30
CA PRO A 144 13.17 18.15 7.32
C PRO A 144 12.01 18.94 7.94
N VAL A 145 11.24 18.38 8.87
CA VAL A 145 10.17 19.12 9.58
C VAL A 145 10.75 20.27 10.41
N GLY A 146 11.83 20.01 11.15
CA GLY A 146 12.54 21.02 11.93
C GLY A 146 13.15 22.10 11.03
N LEU A 147 13.78 21.72 9.91
CA LEU A 147 14.32 22.65 8.93
C LEU A 147 13.21 23.54 8.35
N LEU A 148 12.07 22.94 8.01
CA LEU A 148 10.95 23.62 7.38
C LEU A 148 10.25 24.63 8.31
N LEU A 149 10.24 24.37 9.62
CA LEU A 149 9.74 25.32 10.63
C LEU A 149 10.75 26.43 10.95
N THR A 150 12.05 26.11 10.99
CA THR A 150 13.09 27.05 11.44
C THR A 150 13.57 28.02 10.35
N VAL A 151 13.62 27.58 9.09
CA VAL A 151 14.05 28.40 7.94
C VAL A 151 13.20 29.66 7.76
N PRO A 152 11.86 29.63 7.73
CA PRO A 152 11.05 30.84 7.58
C PRO A 152 11.18 31.79 8.78
N ILE A 153 11.26 31.26 10.01
CA ILE A 153 11.43 32.06 11.23
C ILE A 153 12.77 32.79 11.23
N SER A 154 13.85 32.09 10.85
CA SER A 154 15.21 32.65 10.80
C SER A 154 15.39 33.70 9.70
N ILE A 155 14.73 33.49 8.55
CA ILE A 155 14.72 34.47 7.43
C ILE A 155 13.93 35.73 7.81
N ASN A 156 12.81 35.60 8.53
CA ASN A 156 12.00 36.72 8.96
C ASN A 156 12.71 37.57 10.03
N TRP A 157 13.49 36.93 10.91
CA TRP A 157 14.24 37.62 11.97
C TRP A 157 15.43 38.45 11.43
N ARG A 158 16.02 38.06 10.29
CA ARG A 158 17.21 38.73 9.73
C ARG A 158 16.92 39.78 8.65
N ARG A 159 15.68 39.94 8.18
CA ARG A 159 15.34 40.91 7.11
C ARG A 159 14.10 41.74 7.42
N VAL A 160 14.32 42.91 8.02
CA VAL A 160 13.38 44.05 8.08
C VAL A 160 13.37 44.83 6.74
N SER A 161 13.45 44.16 5.58
CA SER A 161 13.57 44.90 4.31
C SER A 161 12.88 44.22 3.11
N SER A 162 11.71 44.76 2.80
CA SER A 162 11.08 45.07 1.50
C SER A 162 11.17 44.12 0.29
N ARG A 163 11.59 42.86 0.43
CA ARG A 163 11.47 41.87 -0.66
C ARG A 163 10.13 41.11 -0.59
N PRO A 164 9.51 40.79 -1.74
CA PRO A 164 8.13 40.33 -1.78
C PRO A 164 7.97 39.03 -0.98
N MET A 165 6.99 39.04 -0.09
CA MET A 165 6.61 37.99 0.87
C MET A 165 6.15 36.67 0.22
N LEU A 166 6.38 36.48 -1.08
CA LEU A 166 5.88 35.39 -1.91
C LEU A 166 6.48 34.03 -1.53
N LEU A 167 7.78 33.96 -1.26
CA LEU A 167 8.47 32.69 -0.97
C LEU A 167 8.03 32.07 0.38
N PRO A 168 8.01 32.81 1.50
CA PRO A 168 7.49 32.29 2.77
C PRO A 168 6.01 31.92 2.70
N VAL A 169 5.20 32.70 1.99
CA VAL A 169 3.77 32.41 1.79
C VAL A 169 3.58 31.16 0.94
N LEU A 170 4.31 31.01 -0.17
CA LEU A 170 4.26 29.81 -1.00
C LEU A 170 4.71 28.57 -0.22
N LEU A 171 5.79 28.67 0.57
CA LEU A 171 6.24 27.59 1.44
C LEU A 171 5.18 27.23 2.48
N ALA A 172 4.55 28.21 3.13
CA ALA A 172 3.47 27.96 4.08
C ALA A 172 2.26 27.27 3.43
N ILE A 173 1.88 27.68 2.21
CA ILE A 173 0.79 27.05 1.46
C ILE A 173 1.16 25.61 1.10
N MET A 174 2.37 25.38 0.58
CA MET A 174 2.85 24.04 0.20
C MET A 174 2.88 23.10 1.40
N THR A 175 3.35 23.57 2.55
CA THR A 175 3.55 22.73 3.74
C THR A 175 2.25 22.47 4.47
N THR A 176 1.37 23.46 4.54
CA THR A 176 0.01 23.29 5.07
C THR A 176 -0.80 22.37 4.17
N GLY A 177 -0.69 22.51 2.85
CA GLY A 177 -1.33 21.62 1.88
C GLY A 177 -0.81 20.18 1.98
N PHE A 178 0.51 20.01 2.02
CA PHE A 178 1.14 18.70 2.22
C PHE A 178 0.71 18.06 3.54
N ALA A 179 0.80 18.78 4.65
CA ALA A 179 0.39 18.29 5.97
C ALA A 179 -1.10 17.93 6.00
N GLY A 180 -1.96 18.74 5.38
CA GLY A 180 -3.39 18.46 5.25
C GLY A 180 -3.66 17.18 4.45
N MET A 181 -2.98 16.99 3.32
CA MET A 181 -3.07 15.77 2.53
C MET A 181 -2.57 14.56 3.32
N THR A 182 -1.39 14.65 3.95
CA THR A 182 -0.84 13.56 4.76
C THR A 182 -1.78 13.17 5.90
N PHE A 183 -2.31 14.16 6.63
CA PHE A 183 -3.27 13.92 7.71
C PHE A 183 -4.55 13.24 7.21
N SER A 184 -5.06 13.66 6.05
CA SER A 184 -6.23 13.02 5.44
C SER A 184 -5.98 11.56 5.09
N LEU A 185 -4.83 11.22 4.49
CA LEU A 185 -4.44 9.86 4.16
C LEU A 185 -4.26 8.98 5.40
N ILE A 186 -3.58 9.49 6.43
CA ILE A 186 -3.41 8.76 7.69
C ILE A 186 -4.77 8.49 8.33
N SER A 187 -5.66 9.49 8.35
CA SER A 187 -7.01 9.34 8.89
C SER A 187 -7.83 8.31 8.11
N PHE A 188 -7.71 8.29 6.78
CA PHE A 188 -8.36 7.27 5.95
C PHE A 188 -7.85 5.87 6.25
N LEU A 189 -6.53 5.68 6.32
CA LEU A 189 -5.95 4.38 6.62
C LEU A 189 -6.34 3.91 8.03
N ALA A 190 -6.28 4.78 9.03
CA ALA A 190 -6.70 4.46 10.39
C ALA A 190 -8.19 4.13 10.48
N PHE A 191 -9.02 4.80 9.68
CA PHE A 191 -10.44 4.49 9.65
C PHE A 191 -10.75 3.18 8.92
N GLN A 192 -10.01 2.89 7.84
CA GLN A 192 -10.09 1.62 7.10
C GLN A 192 -9.69 0.42 7.96
N THR A 193 -8.68 0.56 8.83
CA THR A 193 -8.26 -0.53 9.73
C THR A 193 -9.28 -0.80 10.83
N LEU A 194 -9.98 0.22 11.31
CA LEU A 194 -11.00 0.07 12.36
C LEU A 194 -12.36 -0.38 11.85
N HIS A 195 -12.70 -0.06 10.59
CA HIS A 195 -14.01 -0.33 10.01
C HIS A 195 -13.80 -1.03 8.66
N GLU A 196 -13.86 -2.36 8.69
CA GLU A 196 -13.49 -3.30 7.62
C GLU A 196 -14.25 -3.12 6.28
N TYR A 197 -15.27 -2.27 6.21
CA TYR A 197 -16.07 -2.00 4.99
C TYR A 197 -16.42 -0.52 4.85
N LEU A 198 -15.84 0.17 3.86
CA LEU A 198 -15.88 1.63 3.87
C LEU A 198 -15.95 2.41 2.56
N TYR A 199 -16.32 1.81 1.44
CA TYR A 199 -16.44 2.63 0.21
C TYR A 199 -17.48 3.77 0.35
N GLN A 200 -18.61 3.52 1.04
CA GLN A 200 -19.65 4.53 1.21
C GLN A 200 -19.27 5.63 2.22
N LYS A 201 -18.62 5.29 3.34
CA LYS A 201 -18.26 6.28 4.38
C LYS A 201 -17.02 7.10 3.99
N ILE A 202 -16.15 6.60 3.10
CA ILE A 202 -15.03 7.40 2.54
C ILE A 202 -15.62 8.62 1.82
N GLY A 203 -16.71 8.44 1.06
CA GLY A 203 -17.37 9.55 0.37
C GLY A 203 -17.83 10.66 1.31
N ILE A 204 -18.39 10.31 2.47
CA ILE A 204 -18.81 11.28 3.50
C ILE A 204 -17.61 12.00 4.10
N PHE A 205 -16.52 11.28 4.39
CA PHE A 205 -15.30 11.88 4.92
C PHE A 205 -14.65 12.84 3.91
N VAL A 206 -14.57 12.44 2.64
CA VAL A 206 -14.08 13.31 1.55
C VAL A 206 -14.98 14.53 1.40
N ALA A 207 -16.31 14.35 1.42
CA ALA A 207 -17.26 15.47 1.33
C ALA A 207 -17.11 16.45 2.51
N ALA A 208 -16.98 15.93 3.73
CA ALA A 208 -16.74 16.75 4.93
C ALA A 208 -15.41 17.52 4.84
N PHE A 209 -14.35 16.88 4.33
CA PHE A 209 -13.06 17.53 4.11
C PHE A 209 -13.15 18.65 3.06
N LEU A 210 -13.83 18.40 1.93
CA LEU A 210 -14.05 19.42 0.90
C LEU A 210 -14.92 20.58 1.41
N LEU A 211 -15.96 20.31 2.19
CA LEU A 211 -16.79 21.33 2.83
C LEU A 211 -15.96 22.19 3.80
N TRP A 212 -15.08 21.57 4.59
CA TRP A 212 -14.18 22.29 5.48
C TRP A 212 -13.21 23.21 4.72
N LEU A 213 -12.63 22.73 3.61
CA LEU A 213 -11.78 23.56 2.75
C LEU A 213 -12.54 24.75 2.15
N ALA A 214 -13.77 24.53 1.69
CA ALA A 214 -14.61 25.60 1.17
C ALA A 214 -14.91 26.66 2.25
N PHE A 215 -15.24 26.23 3.46
CA PHE A 215 -15.49 27.13 4.59
C PHE A 215 -14.23 27.90 5.01
N GLY A 216 -13.08 27.24 5.02
CA GLY A 216 -11.79 27.87 5.30
C GLY A 216 -11.43 28.94 4.27
N GLY A 217 -11.64 28.66 2.97
CA GLY A 217 -11.42 29.63 1.90
C GLY A 217 -12.34 30.85 1.99
N LEU A 218 -13.64 30.62 2.27
CA LEU A 218 -14.62 31.71 2.44
C LEU A 218 -14.28 32.57 3.66
N SER A 219 -13.91 31.96 4.78
CA SER A 219 -13.51 32.67 5.99
C SER A 219 -12.29 33.56 5.76
N LEU A 220 -11.28 33.04 5.06
CA LEU A 220 -10.07 33.80 4.72
C LEU A 220 -10.40 34.98 3.79
N ASN A 221 -11.27 34.76 2.80
CA ASN A 221 -11.70 35.82 1.88
C ASN A 221 -12.48 36.92 2.63
N HIS A 222 -13.31 36.55 3.60
CA HIS A 222 -14.02 37.51 4.44
C HIS A 222 -13.07 38.34 5.30
N ILE A 223 -12.07 37.71 5.93
CA ILE A 223 -11.04 38.38 6.74
C ILE A 223 -10.21 39.32 5.87
N MET A 224 -9.81 38.89 4.68
CA MET A 224 -9.02 39.70 3.75
C MET A 224 -9.81 40.92 3.24
N ASN A 225 -11.10 40.75 2.95
CA ASN A 225 -11.97 41.86 2.55
C ASN A 225 -12.20 42.86 3.69
N LYS A 226 -12.27 42.40 4.94
CA LYS A 226 -12.36 43.26 6.13
C LYS A 226 -11.07 44.07 6.32
N LEU A 227 -9.91 43.43 6.28
CA LEU A 227 -8.60 44.08 6.32
C LEU A 227 -8.39 45.10 5.20
N LYS A 228 -8.82 44.78 3.98
CA LYS A 228 -8.72 45.71 2.84
C LYS A 228 -9.61 46.95 3.02
N ARG A 229 -10.77 46.78 3.68
CA ARG A 229 -11.70 47.87 3.99
C ARG A 229 -11.20 48.76 5.13
N ASP A 230 -10.46 48.21 6.09
CA ASP A 230 -9.84 48.95 7.20
C ASP A 230 -8.54 49.70 6.79
N MET A 231 -7.89 49.30 5.68
CA MET A 231 -6.65 49.94 5.16
C MET A 231 -6.88 50.99 4.08
N LEU A 232 -8.10 51.15 3.55
CA LEU A 232 -8.45 52.22 2.63
C LEU A 232 -9.12 53.35 3.44
N PRO A 233 -8.56 54.57 3.47
CA PRO A 233 -9.16 55.70 4.18
C PRO A 233 -10.51 56.13 3.57
#